data_AF-A0A5S3Q3X1-F1
#
_entry.id   AF-A0A5S3Q3X1-F1
#
_cell.length_a   1.000
_cell.length_b   1.000
_cell.length_c   1.000
_cell.angle_alpha   90.00
_cell.angle_beta   90.00
_cell.angle_gamma   90.00
#
_symmetry.space_group_name_H-M   'P 1'
#
loop_
_entity.id
_entity.type
_entity.pdbx_description
1 polymer ?
#
loop_
_entity_poly.entity_id
_entity_poly.type
_entity_poly.pdbx_seq_one_letter_code
_entity_poly.pdbx_strand_id
1 'polypeptide(L)'
;MTRDTTRRALGKLTLSGAIFAGTVGAALAAGLPLGISTVDTGNLPPTGDEWLTENPYRAEAAGEAVWLEALAVGESGYIQNCARCHGLEAISGGLAPDLRFLEAEEYGDEWYVERFRSGYTQNGTTKMPAFGELLGQDAAWAIRTYIETRPDEQAMEEVSDELKALRDEIEGYASDSAGADPDALKTRMSEIANGIETLSGAPVADSIAYRAAYMIDGTPEGYRLAADTLTIGLSAAN
;
A
#
# COMPACT_ATOMS: atom_id res chain seq x y z
N MET A 1 -50.40 15.41 71.89
CA MET A 1 -50.59 16.29 70.73
C MET A 1 -50.47 15.43 69.48
N THR A 2 -51.63 15.18 68.85
CA THR A 2 -51.89 14.70 67.48
C THR A 2 -50.97 13.67 66.81
N ARG A 3 -51.45 12.41 66.80
CA ARG A 3 -51.24 11.44 65.70
C ARG A 3 -51.85 12.00 64.42
N ASP A 4 -51.20 11.81 63.28
CA ASP A 4 -51.92 11.78 62.01
C ASP A 4 -51.38 10.69 61.07
N THR A 5 -52.32 10.00 60.48
CA THR A 5 -52.21 8.81 59.64
C THR A 5 -52.64 9.21 58.24
N THR A 6 -51.84 8.97 57.20
CA THR A 6 -52.39 8.93 55.83
C THR A 6 -51.60 8.02 54.91
N ARG A 7 -52.26 6.92 54.53
CA ARG A 7 -52.01 6.09 53.34
C ARG A 7 -52.28 6.92 52.08
N ARG A 8 -51.42 6.85 51.06
CA ARG A 8 -51.74 7.15 49.64
C ARG A 8 -50.87 6.25 48.76
N ALA A 9 -51.43 5.20 48.17
CA ALA A 9 -52.17 5.17 46.90
C ALA A 9 -51.24 4.91 45.70
N LEU A 10 -51.35 3.69 45.18
CA LEU A 10 -50.61 3.10 44.07
C LEU A 10 -50.95 3.82 42.74
N GLY A 11 -49.96 4.47 42.13
CA GLY A 11 -50.08 5.16 40.84
C GLY A 11 -49.86 4.20 39.67
N LYS A 12 -50.78 4.22 38.71
CA LYS A 12 -50.88 3.35 37.54
C LYS A 12 -49.71 3.56 36.55
N LEU A 13 -49.12 2.47 36.08
CA LEU A 13 -48.13 2.42 35.02
C LEU A 13 -48.84 2.45 33.65
N THR A 14 -48.69 3.52 32.88
CA THR A 14 -49.10 3.59 31.46
C THR A 14 -47.88 3.40 30.57
N LEU A 15 -47.87 2.30 29.82
CA LEU A 15 -46.84 1.93 28.87
C LEU A 15 -47.16 2.58 27.50
N SER A 16 -46.45 3.64 27.13
CA SER A 16 -46.50 4.21 25.78
C SER A 16 -45.56 3.43 24.86
N GLY A 17 -46.13 2.59 23.99
CA GLY A 17 -45.39 1.95 22.90
C GLY A 17 -45.15 2.92 21.75
N ALA A 18 -43.90 3.32 21.53
CA ALA A 18 -43.48 4.01 20.33
C ALA A 18 -43.08 2.97 19.27
N ILE A 19 -43.90 2.84 18.22
CA ILE A 19 -43.57 2.05 17.03
C ILE A 19 -42.56 2.86 16.21
N PHE A 20 -41.30 2.42 16.21
CA PHE A 20 -40.28 2.96 15.31
C PHE A 20 -40.48 2.32 13.93
N ALA A 21 -41.19 3.02 13.05
CA ALA A 21 -41.27 2.66 11.65
C ALA A 21 -39.90 2.94 11.01
N GLY A 22 -39.08 1.89 10.87
CA GLY A 22 -37.81 1.97 10.15
C GLY A 22 -38.07 2.27 8.67
N THR A 23 -37.72 3.47 8.24
CA THR A 23 -37.61 3.82 6.82
C THR A 23 -36.44 3.05 6.24
N VAL A 24 -36.70 1.90 5.62
CA VAL A 24 -35.73 1.24 4.74
C VAL A 24 -35.64 2.10 3.48
N GLY A 25 -34.63 2.97 3.44
CA GLY A 25 -34.32 3.79 2.28
C GLY A 25 -33.94 2.92 1.09
N ALA A 26 -34.60 3.18 -0.04
CA ALA A 26 -34.38 2.51 -1.31
C ALA A 26 -33.08 2.95 -2.01
N ALA A 27 -32.49 2.00 -2.74
CA ALA A 27 -31.59 2.15 -3.89
C ALA A 27 -30.18 2.70 -3.66
N LEU A 28 -29.21 1.80 -3.51
CA LEU A 28 -27.81 2.06 -3.87
C LEU A 28 -27.57 1.53 -5.30
N ALA A 29 -27.88 2.37 -6.30
CA ALA A 29 -27.37 2.22 -7.66
C ALA A 29 -25.97 2.85 -7.81
N ALA A 30 -25.49 3.55 -6.78
CA ALA A 30 -24.09 3.91 -6.61
C ALA A 30 -23.36 2.72 -5.96
N GLY A 31 -22.15 2.38 -6.41
CA GLY A 31 -21.33 1.37 -5.75
C GLY A 31 -21.13 1.67 -4.25
N LEU A 32 -20.61 0.69 -3.50
CA LEU A 32 -20.25 0.89 -2.09
C LEU A 32 -19.47 2.22 -1.95
N PRO A 33 -19.83 3.11 -1.01
CA PRO A 33 -19.05 4.33 -0.78
C PRO A 33 -17.65 3.91 -0.34
N LEU A 34 -16.70 4.00 -1.26
CA LEU A 34 -15.29 3.89 -0.95
C LEU A 34 -14.92 5.24 -0.32
N GLY A 35 -14.69 5.23 1.00
CA GLY A 35 -14.13 6.40 1.68
C GLY A 35 -12.71 6.62 1.17
N ILE A 36 -12.54 7.59 0.26
CA ILE A 36 -11.24 7.93 -0.30
C ILE A 36 -10.46 8.68 0.76
N SER A 37 -9.25 8.20 1.05
CA SER A 37 -8.35 8.77 2.04
C SER A 37 -7.30 9.62 1.34
N THR A 38 -7.09 10.83 1.85
CA THR A 38 -6.06 11.74 1.34
C THR A 38 -4.68 11.10 1.47
N VAL A 39 -3.83 11.34 0.49
CA VAL A 39 -2.44 10.88 0.49
C VAL A 39 -1.55 12.06 0.86
N ASP A 40 -0.68 11.88 1.85
CA ASP A 40 0.39 12.84 2.15
C ASP A 40 1.54 12.59 1.17
N THR A 41 1.80 13.56 0.30
CA THR A 41 2.84 13.48 -0.74
C THR A 41 4.21 13.96 -0.26
N GLY A 42 4.34 14.33 1.03
CA GLY A 42 5.62 14.63 1.66
C GLY A 42 6.39 15.73 0.94
N ASN A 43 7.65 15.43 0.57
CA ASN A 43 8.56 16.35 -0.13
C ASN A 43 8.73 15.97 -1.60
N LEU A 44 7.84 15.16 -2.16
CA LEU A 44 7.91 14.81 -3.58
C LEU A 44 7.94 16.08 -4.45
N PRO A 45 8.77 16.11 -5.50
CA PRO A 45 8.76 17.20 -6.46
C PRO A 45 7.35 17.36 -7.04
N PRO A 46 6.75 18.57 -7.00
CA PRO A 46 5.39 18.78 -7.49
C PRO A 46 5.32 18.58 -9.01
N THR A 47 4.29 17.87 -9.46
CA THR A 47 4.07 17.56 -10.88
C THR A 47 3.35 18.66 -11.66
N GLY A 48 2.75 19.62 -10.96
CA GLY A 48 2.00 20.72 -11.56
C GLY A 48 0.55 20.35 -11.93
N ASP A 49 -0.14 21.30 -12.57
CA ASP A 49 -1.58 21.18 -12.89
C ASP A 49 -1.85 20.42 -14.19
N GLU A 50 -0.91 20.46 -15.13
CA GLU A 50 -1.01 19.71 -16.38
C GLU A 50 -0.61 18.25 -16.13
N TRP A 51 -1.45 17.33 -16.59
CA TRP A 51 -1.18 15.90 -16.44
C TRP A 51 -0.03 15.49 -17.36
N LEU A 52 1.01 14.95 -16.75
CA LEU A 52 2.15 14.33 -17.43
C LEU A 52 1.69 13.04 -18.13
N THR A 53 2.45 12.63 -19.14
CA THR A 53 2.21 11.41 -19.91
C THR A 53 3.05 10.23 -19.42
N GLU A 54 4.14 10.49 -18.70
CA GLU A 54 5.05 9.49 -18.16
C GLU A 54 5.29 9.72 -16.67
N ASN A 55 5.60 8.63 -15.95
CA ASN A 55 5.90 8.70 -14.52
C ASN A 55 7.17 9.53 -14.22
N PRO A 56 7.06 10.71 -13.59
CA PRO A 56 8.21 11.57 -13.32
C PRO A 56 9.07 11.07 -12.16
N TYR A 57 8.59 10.10 -11.36
CA TYR A 57 9.27 9.63 -10.16
C TYR A 57 10.10 8.35 -10.37
N ARG A 58 10.26 7.89 -11.62
CA ARG A 58 11.20 6.80 -11.94
C ARG A 58 12.62 7.17 -11.54
N ALA A 59 13.40 6.17 -11.11
CA ALA A 59 14.75 6.39 -10.59
C ALA A 59 15.66 7.09 -11.62
N GLU A 60 15.54 6.77 -12.92
CA GLU A 60 16.32 7.41 -13.98
C GLU A 60 15.98 8.89 -14.19
N ALA A 61 14.74 9.31 -13.90
CA ALA A 61 14.26 10.67 -14.10
C ALA A 61 14.43 11.55 -12.85
N ALA A 62 14.09 11.01 -11.68
CA ALA A 62 14.01 11.75 -10.43
C ALA A 62 15.23 11.57 -9.51
N GLY A 63 16.04 10.53 -9.76
CA GLY A 63 17.08 10.07 -8.85
C GLY A 63 16.52 9.19 -7.73
N GLU A 64 17.41 8.36 -7.18
CA GLU A 64 17.06 7.30 -6.22
C GLU A 64 16.37 7.82 -4.96
N ALA A 65 16.81 8.97 -4.42
CA ALA A 65 16.20 9.54 -3.21
C ALA A 65 14.71 9.92 -3.41
N VAL A 66 14.36 10.51 -4.56
CA VAL A 66 12.97 10.85 -4.88
C VAL A 66 12.17 9.59 -5.18
N TRP A 67 12.76 8.63 -5.89
CA TRP A 67 12.09 7.35 -6.17
C TRP A 67 11.75 6.58 -4.89
N LEU A 68 12.66 6.54 -3.90
CA LEU A 68 12.40 5.95 -2.58
C LEU A 68 11.27 6.65 -1.82
N GLU A 69 11.23 7.98 -1.84
CA GLU A 69 10.13 8.73 -1.24
C GLU A 69 8.81 8.45 -1.96
N ALA A 70 8.84 8.35 -3.29
CA ALA A 70 7.67 8.02 -4.10
C ALA A 70 7.15 6.60 -3.83
N LEU A 71 8.04 5.63 -3.60
CA LEU A 71 7.65 4.29 -3.16
C LEU A 71 6.93 4.31 -1.81
N ALA A 72 7.47 5.04 -0.83
CA ALA A 72 6.87 5.11 0.52
C ALA A 72 5.49 5.80 0.49
N VAL A 73 5.39 6.94 -0.21
CA VAL A 73 4.10 7.64 -0.43
C VAL A 73 3.13 6.75 -1.21
N GLY A 74 3.62 6.11 -2.27
CA GLY A 74 2.86 5.24 -3.15
C GLY A 74 2.29 4.02 -2.45
N GLU A 75 3.09 3.34 -1.62
CA GLU A 75 2.66 2.20 -0.81
C GLU A 75 1.53 2.60 0.14
N SER A 76 1.71 3.69 0.88
CA SER A 76 0.68 4.22 1.78
C SER A 76 -0.60 4.58 1.03
N GLY A 77 -0.50 5.32 -0.08
CA GLY A 77 -1.64 5.72 -0.90
C GLY A 77 -2.37 4.52 -1.53
N TYR A 78 -1.61 3.53 -1.99
CA TYR A 78 -2.12 2.31 -2.59
C TYR A 78 -2.88 1.45 -1.57
N ILE A 79 -2.29 1.20 -0.40
CA ILE A 79 -2.91 0.41 0.66
C ILE A 79 -4.26 1.01 1.09
N GLN A 80 -4.32 2.34 1.21
CA GLN A 80 -5.53 3.03 1.65
C GLN A 80 -6.65 3.05 0.60
N ASN A 81 -6.30 3.18 -0.68
CA ASN A 81 -7.29 3.52 -1.73
C ASN A 81 -7.50 2.42 -2.78
N CYS A 82 -6.52 1.51 -2.98
CA CYS A 82 -6.48 0.61 -4.13
C CYS A 82 -6.53 -0.87 -3.73
N ALA A 83 -5.82 -1.24 -2.65
CA ALA A 83 -5.56 -2.63 -2.28
C ALA A 83 -6.81 -3.45 -1.99
N ARG A 84 -7.91 -2.81 -1.54
CA ARG A 84 -9.19 -3.50 -1.32
C ARG A 84 -9.74 -4.17 -2.59
N CYS A 85 -9.46 -3.61 -3.76
CA CYS A 85 -9.98 -4.12 -5.04
C CYS A 85 -8.91 -4.84 -5.85
N HIS A 86 -7.70 -4.28 -5.88
CA HIS A 86 -6.57 -4.78 -6.67
C HIS A 86 -5.65 -5.73 -5.89
N GLY A 87 -5.95 -5.97 -4.62
CA GLY A 87 -5.20 -6.84 -3.72
C GLY A 87 -4.01 -6.17 -3.04
N LEU A 88 -3.42 -6.85 -2.07
CA LEU A 88 -2.17 -6.38 -1.46
C LEU A 88 -1.03 -6.54 -2.48
N GLU A 89 -0.05 -5.64 -2.43
CA GLU A 89 1.09 -5.68 -3.37
C GLU A 89 0.69 -5.68 -4.85
N ALA A 90 -0.50 -5.18 -5.17
CA ALA A 90 -1.09 -5.23 -6.52
C ALA A 90 -1.41 -6.62 -7.09
N ILE A 91 -1.36 -7.65 -6.25
CA ILE A 91 -1.69 -9.03 -6.60
C ILE A 91 -3.20 -9.24 -6.48
N SER A 92 -3.88 -9.41 -7.61
CA SER A 92 -5.34 -9.49 -7.62
C SER A 92 -5.88 -10.76 -6.93
N GLY A 93 -6.87 -10.56 -6.04
CA GLY A 93 -7.72 -11.64 -5.52
C GLY A 93 -8.95 -11.96 -6.40
N GLY A 94 -9.01 -11.43 -7.63
CA GLY A 94 -10.09 -11.67 -8.59
C GLY A 94 -11.21 -10.63 -8.64
N LEU A 95 -11.17 -9.58 -7.80
CA LEU A 95 -12.17 -8.51 -7.81
C LEU A 95 -11.90 -7.44 -8.88
N ALA A 96 -10.66 -7.00 -9.01
CA ALA A 96 -10.18 -6.09 -10.06
C ALA A 96 -8.86 -6.63 -10.65
N PRO A 97 -8.39 -6.17 -11.82
CA PRO A 97 -7.17 -6.69 -12.45
C PRO A 97 -5.92 -6.59 -11.57
N ASP A 98 -4.99 -7.53 -11.74
CA ASP A 98 -3.64 -7.46 -11.18
C ASP A 98 -2.90 -6.33 -11.89
N LEU A 99 -2.40 -5.36 -11.13
CA LEU A 99 -1.81 -4.15 -11.71
C LEU A 99 -0.31 -4.29 -12.02
N ARG A 100 0.33 -5.39 -11.59
CA ARG A 100 1.75 -5.63 -11.85
C ARG A 100 2.03 -5.83 -13.33
N PHE A 101 1.03 -6.26 -14.10
CA PHE A 101 1.11 -6.43 -15.55
C PHE A 101 0.92 -5.11 -16.34
N LEU A 102 0.70 -3.99 -15.67
CA LEU A 102 0.59 -2.69 -16.36
C LEU A 102 1.99 -2.16 -16.64
N GLU A 103 2.41 -2.27 -17.90
CA GLU A 103 3.76 -1.98 -18.40
C GLU A 103 4.30 -0.63 -17.91
N ALA A 104 5.56 -0.59 -17.45
CA ALA A 104 6.23 0.60 -16.94
C ALA A 104 6.79 1.48 -18.07
N GLU A 105 5.91 1.91 -18.97
CA GLU A 105 6.22 2.74 -20.13
C GLU A 105 5.09 3.74 -20.42
N GLU A 106 5.31 4.66 -21.35
CA GLU A 106 4.37 5.73 -21.70
C GLU A 106 2.95 5.20 -21.97
N TYR A 107 2.79 4.10 -22.72
CA TYR A 107 1.48 3.54 -23.00
C TYR A 107 0.76 3.01 -21.74
N GLY A 108 1.50 2.34 -20.84
CA GLY A 108 0.96 1.90 -19.56
C GLY A 108 0.64 3.07 -18.63
N ASP A 109 1.42 4.15 -18.70
CA ASP A 109 1.23 5.37 -17.93
C ASP A 109 -0.02 6.15 -18.39
N GLU A 110 -0.24 6.28 -19.70
CA GLU A 110 -1.47 6.86 -20.25
C GLU A 110 -2.71 6.10 -19.75
N TRP A 111 -2.66 4.77 -19.80
CA TRP A 111 -3.76 3.93 -19.32
C TRP A 111 -3.98 4.08 -17.81
N TYR A 112 -2.90 4.10 -17.02
CA TYR A 112 -2.95 4.36 -15.59
C TYR A 112 -3.62 5.71 -15.29
N VAL A 113 -3.14 6.78 -15.92
CA VAL A 113 -3.60 8.15 -15.71
C VAL A 113 -5.06 8.30 -16.08
N GLU A 114 -5.51 7.73 -17.20
CA GLU A 114 -6.92 7.78 -17.59
C GLU A 114 -7.81 7.13 -16.52
N ARG A 115 -7.43 5.93 -16.06
CA ARG A 115 -8.19 5.17 -15.04
C ARG A 115 -8.16 5.83 -13.68
N PHE A 116 -7.01 6.36 -13.27
CA PHE A 116 -6.89 7.08 -12.01
C PHE A 116 -7.76 8.33 -12.01
N ARG A 117 -7.70 9.13 -13.08
CA ARG A 117 -8.43 10.40 -13.18
C ARG A 117 -9.93 10.20 -13.28
N SER A 118 -10.36 9.33 -14.17
CA SER A 118 -11.76 9.22 -14.59
C SER A 118 -12.49 8.02 -14.00
N GLY A 119 -11.76 7.12 -13.34
CA GLY A 119 -12.30 5.87 -12.83
C GLY A 119 -12.71 4.92 -13.95
N TYR A 120 -13.62 4.00 -13.61
CA TYR A 120 -14.21 3.08 -14.57
C TYR A 120 -15.66 2.81 -14.23
N THR A 121 -16.56 3.04 -15.19
CA THR A 121 -17.98 2.74 -15.07
C THR A 121 -18.39 1.78 -16.19
N GLN A 122 -19.11 0.73 -15.83
CA GLN A 122 -19.61 -0.27 -16.77
C GLN A 122 -21.09 -0.50 -16.49
N ASN A 123 -21.93 -0.44 -17.54
CA ASN A 123 -23.37 -0.61 -17.45
C ASN A 123 -24.03 0.29 -16.38
N GLY A 124 -23.58 1.55 -16.31
CA GLY A 124 -24.06 2.54 -15.33
C GLY A 124 -23.61 2.29 -13.88
N THR A 125 -22.80 1.24 -13.62
CA THR A 125 -22.25 0.94 -12.30
C THR A 125 -20.78 1.34 -12.23
N THR A 126 -20.43 2.22 -11.30
CA THR A 126 -19.02 2.56 -11.01
C THR A 126 -18.30 1.34 -10.44
N LYS A 127 -17.23 0.92 -11.13
CA LYS A 127 -16.35 -0.19 -10.75
C LYS A 127 -15.05 0.29 -10.12
N MET A 128 -14.55 1.44 -10.58
CA MET A 128 -13.39 2.13 -10.02
C MET A 128 -13.77 3.61 -9.86
N PRO A 129 -13.59 4.22 -8.67
CA PRO A 129 -13.80 5.66 -8.48
C PRO A 129 -12.86 6.51 -9.33
N ALA A 130 -13.28 7.74 -9.61
CA ALA A 130 -12.40 8.78 -10.13
C ALA A 130 -11.61 9.40 -8.96
N PHE A 131 -10.28 9.38 -9.02
CA PHE A 131 -9.40 9.89 -7.97
C PHE A 131 -8.73 11.22 -8.32
N GLY A 132 -8.79 11.65 -9.59
CA GLY A 132 -8.01 12.79 -10.10
C GLY A 132 -8.17 14.07 -9.26
N GLU A 133 -9.40 14.54 -9.05
CA GLU A 133 -9.67 15.74 -8.26
C GLU A 133 -9.50 15.53 -6.75
N LEU A 134 -9.52 14.28 -6.29
CA LEU A 134 -9.56 13.94 -4.86
C LEU A 134 -8.16 13.76 -4.27
N LEU A 135 -7.26 13.16 -5.02
CA LEU A 135 -5.89 12.85 -4.59
C LEU A 135 -4.84 13.70 -5.29
N GLY A 136 -5.12 14.18 -6.51
CA GLY A 136 -4.16 14.93 -7.32
C GLY A 136 -3.09 14.06 -7.99
N GLN A 137 -2.28 14.70 -8.82
CA GLN A 137 -1.32 14.05 -9.69
C GLN A 137 -0.08 13.53 -8.94
N ASP A 138 0.42 14.26 -7.95
CA ASP A 138 1.58 13.83 -7.14
C ASP A 138 1.32 12.47 -6.47
N ALA A 139 0.13 12.31 -5.87
CA ALA A 139 -0.30 11.03 -5.30
C ALA A 139 -0.49 9.94 -6.36
N ALA A 140 -1.00 10.31 -7.54
CA ALA A 140 -1.16 9.37 -8.65
C ALA A 140 0.19 8.77 -9.07
N TRP A 141 1.19 9.61 -9.30
CA TRP A 141 2.50 9.12 -9.74
C TRP A 141 3.25 8.36 -8.65
N ALA A 142 3.13 8.76 -7.38
CA ALA A 142 3.69 7.97 -6.29
C ALA A 142 3.08 6.56 -6.24
N ILE A 143 1.75 6.46 -6.32
CA ILE A 143 1.04 5.17 -6.37
C ILE A 143 1.47 4.36 -7.61
N ARG A 144 1.66 5.02 -8.77
CA ARG A 144 2.16 4.38 -9.99
C ARG A 144 3.55 3.80 -9.79
N THR A 145 4.48 4.55 -9.20
CA THR A 145 5.84 4.07 -8.86
C THR A 145 5.78 2.84 -7.96
N TYR A 146 4.89 2.81 -6.98
CA TYR A 146 4.69 1.63 -6.14
C TYR A 146 4.19 0.42 -6.96
N ILE A 147 3.18 0.61 -7.82
CA ILE A 147 2.59 -0.47 -8.63
C ILE A 147 3.60 -1.05 -9.61
N GLU A 148 4.31 -0.20 -10.36
CA GLU A 148 5.18 -0.67 -11.44
C GLU A 148 6.44 -1.37 -10.91
N THR A 149 6.86 -1.10 -9.67
CA THR A 149 8.06 -1.71 -9.08
C THR A 149 7.81 -3.04 -8.37
N ARG A 150 6.59 -3.60 -8.46
CA ARG A 150 6.29 -4.88 -7.81
C ARG A 150 7.11 -6.02 -8.42
N PRO A 151 7.75 -6.85 -7.58
CA PRO A 151 8.57 -7.94 -8.07
C PRO A 151 7.74 -9.04 -8.73
N ASP A 152 8.35 -9.75 -9.69
CA ASP A 152 7.85 -11.03 -10.16
C ASP A 152 7.97 -12.08 -9.06
N GLU A 153 6.87 -12.78 -8.84
CA GLU A 153 6.76 -13.84 -7.84
C GLU A 153 7.70 -15.01 -8.14
N GLN A 154 7.86 -15.38 -9.42
CA GLN A 154 8.78 -16.45 -9.81
C GLN A 154 10.23 -16.06 -9.55
N ALA A 155 10.63 -14.84 -9.93
CA ALA A 155 11.97 -14.33 -9.65
C ALA A 155 12.25 -14.27 -8.13
N MET A 156 11.25 -13.91 -7.32
CA MET A 156 11.35 -13.94 -5.85
C MET A 156 11.48 -15.36 -5.28
N GLU A 157 10.76 -16.34 -5.83
CA GLU A 157 10.84 -17.73 -5.39
C GLU A 157 12.24 -18.31 -5.58
N GLU A 158 12.87 -18.02 -6.73
CA GLU A 158 14.22 -18.48 -7.08
C GLU A 158 15.30 -18.05 -6.09
N VAL A 159 15.15 -16.86 -5.50
CA VAL A 159 16.13 -16.29 -4.55
C VAL A 159 15.71 -16.47 -3.09
N SER A 160 14.54 -17.06 -2.83
CA SER A 160 13.92 -17.11 -1.50
C SER A 160 14.78 -17.85 -0.47
N ASP A 161 15.41 -18.96 -0.84
CA ASP A 161 16.25 -19.74 0.07
C ASP A 161 17.55 -19.02 0.44
N GLU A 162 18.12 -18.28 -0.50
CA GLU A 162 19.28 -17.44 -0.23
C GLU A 162 18.92 -16.28 0.70
N LEU A 163 17.77 -15.63 0.47
CA LEU A 163 17.30 -14.56 1.34
C LEU A 163 16.96 -15.05 2.76
N LYS A 164 16.47 -16.28 2.92
CA LYS A 164 16.31 -16.92 4.25
C LYS A 164 17.66 -17.12 4.94
N ALA A 165 18.68 -17.57 4.21
CA ALA A 165 20.02 -17.75 4.77
C ALA A 165 20.64 -16.40 5.20
N LEU A 166 20.50 -15.36 4.37
CA LEU A 166 20.95 -14.01 4.72
C LEU A 166 20.21 -13.45 5.93
N ARG A 167 18.89 -13.65 6.02
CA ARG A 167 18.10 -13.28 7.20
C ARG A 167 18.66 -13.93 8.45
N ASP A 168 18.88 -15.24 8.43
CA ASP A 168 19.37 -16.01 9.59
C ASP A 168 20.77 -15.54 10.02
N GLU A 169 21.63 -15.17 9.07
CA GLU A 169 22.94 -14.55 9.35
C GLU A 169 22.78 -13.18 10.01
N ILE A 170 21.96 -12.31 9.41
CA ILE A 170 21.72 -10.94 9.88
C ILE A 170 21.10 -10.92 11.27
N GLU A 171 20.18 -11.85 11.58
CA GLU A 171 19.56 -11.98 12.90
C GLU A 171 20.61 -12.23 14.00
N GLY A 172 21.69 -12.95 13.68
CA GLY A 172 22.83 -13.12 14.59
C GLY A 172 23.49 -11.80 14.98
N TYR A 173 23.61 -10.86 14.03
CA TYR A 173 24.23 -9.55 14.23
C TYR A 173 23.34 -8.55 14.99
N ALA A 174 22.04 -8.84 15.15
CA ALA A 174 21.12 -8.01 15.92
C ALA A 174 21.40 -8.05 17.44
N SER A 175 22.08 -9.10 17.93
CA SER A 175 22.48 -9.21 19.34
C SER A 175 23.93 -8.80 19.58
N ASP A 176 24.81 -9.12 18.63
CA ASP A 176 26.23 -8.74 18.65
C ASP A 176 26.72 -8.52 17.21
N SER A 177 26.98 -7.26 16.85
CA SER A 177 27.48 -6.91 15.52
C SER A 177 28.98 -7.12 15.36
N ALA A 178 29.69 -7.65 16.37
CA ALA A 178 31.11 -7.93 16.29
C ALA A 178 31.41 -8.96 15.18
N GLY A 179 32.13 -8.53 14.16
CA GLY A 179 32.50 -9.37 13.01
C GLY A 179 31.52 -9.29 11.83
N ALA A 180 30.45 -8.51 11.95
CA ALA A 180 29.58 -8.22 10.81
C ALA A 180 30.32 -7.37 9.76
N ASP A 181 30.06 -7.66 8.49
CA ASP A 181 30.51 -6.86 7.36
C ASP A 181 29.28 -6.23 6.69
N PRO A 182 28.88 -5.00 7.09
CA PRO A 182 27.68 -4.36 6.54
C PRO A 182 27.81 -4.09 5.04
N ASP A 183 29.02 -3.83 4.53
CA ASP A 183 29.23 -3.52 3.12
C ASP A 183 29.11 -4.78 2.26
N ALA A 184 29.63 -5.91 2.73
CA ALA A 184 29.45 -7.20 2.07
C ALA A 184 27.98 -7.65 2.04
N LEU A 185 27.27 -7.52 3.16
CA LEU A 185 25.84 -7.85 3.25
C LEU A 185 25.01 -6.99 2.31
N LYS A 186 25.23 -5.67 2.31
CA LYS A 186 24.58 -4.75 1.36
C LYS A 186 24.86 -5.13 -0.08
N THR A 187 26.13 -5.37 -0.41
CA THR A 187 26.53 -5.75 -1.77
C THR A 187 25.77 -7.00 -2.22
N ARG A 188 25.74 -8.04 -1.39
CA ARG A 188 25.04 -9.29 -1.75
C ARG A 188 23.53 -9.09 -1.90
N MET A 189 22.90 -8.35 -1.00
CA MET A 189 21.46 -8.07 -1.08
C MET A 189 21.11 -7.20 -2.29
N SER A 190 21.95 -6.23 -2.63
CA SER A 190 21.80 -5.43 -3.86
C SER A 190 21.98 -6.27 -5.13
N GLU A 191 22.92 -7.21 -5.15
CA GLU A 191 23.06 -8.16 -6.26
C GLU A 191 21.81 -9.03 -6.45
N ILE A 192 21.24 -9.54 -5.35
CA ILE A 192 19.98 -10.29 -5.40
C ILE A 192 18.83 -9.40 -5.87
N ALA A 193 18.70 -8.20 -5.30
CA ALA A 193 17.66 -7.23 -5.66
C ALA A 193 17.69 -6.87 -7.15
N ASN A 194 18.88 -6.66 -7.72
CA ASN A 194 19.04 -6.35 -9.15
C ASN A 194 18.73 -7.54 -10.07
N GLY A 195 18.75 -8.77 -9.55
CA GLY A 195 18.36 -9.96 -10.28
C GLY A 195 16.85 -10.25 -10.25
N ILE A 196 16.09 -9.55 -9.41
CA ILE A 196 14.64 -9.72 -9.31
C ILE A 196 13.96 -8.82 -10.34
N GLU A 197 13.33 -9.44 -11.34
CA GLU A 197 12.58 -8.73 -12.36
C GLU A 197 11.24 -8.21 -11.82
N THR A 198 10.68 -7.20 -12.47
CA THR A 198 9.30 -6.73 -12.24
C THR A 198 8.40 -7.25 -13.36
N LEU A 199 7.14 -7.55 -13.06
CA LEU A 199 6.17 -7.96 -14.09
C LEU A 199 5.78 -6.83 -15.05
N SER A 200 6.04 -5.58 -14.66
CA SER A 200 5.74 -4.39 -15.45
C SER A 200 6.85 -4.06 -16.45
N GLY A 201 8.04 -4.65 -16.30
CA GLY A 201 9.25 -4.25 -17.03
C GLY A 201 9.97 -3.03 -16.45
N ALA A 202 9.56 -2.49 -15.30
CA ALA A 202 10.33 -1.49 -14.57
C ALA A 202 11.74 -2.03 -14.23
N PRO A 203 12.79 -1.20 -14.34
CA PRO A 203 14.18 -1.64 -14.24
C PRO A 203 14.61 -2.06 -12.84
N VAL A 204 13.90 -1.62 -11.80
CA VAL A 204 14.22 -1.89 -10.40
C VAL A 204 12.96 -2.39 -9.70
N ALA A 205 13.04 -3.58 -9.12
CA ALA A 205 12.02 -4.10 -8.23
C ALA A 205 12.20 -3.53 -6.82
N ASP A 206 11.11 -3.02 -6.24
CA ASP A 206 11.04 -2.73 -4.80
C ASP A 206 10.82 -4.05 -4.04
N SER A 207 11.89 -4.86 -4.04
CA SER A 207 11.94 -6.17 -3.43
C SER A 207 12.29 -6.10 -1.95
N ILE A 208 11.98 -7.17 -1.21
CA ILE A 208 12.32 -7.29 0.20
C ILE A 208 13.84 -7.34 0.42
N ALA A 209 14.60 -7.82 -0.57
CA ALA A 209 16.06 -7.75 -0.59
C ALA A 209 16.56 -6.30 -0.67
N TYR A 210 15.98 -5.51 -1.58
CA TYR A 210 16.29 -4.09 -1.74
C TYR A 210 15.98 -3.32 -0.45
N ARG A 211 14.75 -3.45 0.08
CA ARG A 211 14.34 -2.78 1.32
C ARG A 211 15.23 -3.14 2.51
N ALA A 212 15.56 -4.41 2.68
CA ALA A 212 16.38 -4.85 3.80
C ALA A 212 17.85 -4.38 3.68
N ALA A 213 18.40 -4.26 2.47
CA ALA A 213 19.74 -3.70 2.26
C ALA A 213 19.84 -2.24 2.75
N TYR A 214 18.76 -1.47 2.58
CA TYR A 214 18.64 -0.08 3.04
C TYR A 214 18.58 0.06 4.57
N MET A 215 18.15 -0.98 5.28
CA MET A 215 18.09 -0.97 6.75
C MET A 215 19.44 -1.25 7.41
N ILE A 216 20.39 -1.86 6.69
CA ILE A 216 21.70 -2.17 7.23
C ILE A 216 22.50 -0.87 7.39
N ASP A 217 22.88 -0.51 8.60
CA ASP A 217 23.73 0.65 8.90
C ASP A 217 24.98 0.28 9.72
N GLY A 218 25.20 -1.03 9.94
CA GLY A 218 26.27 -1.57 10.78
C GLY A 218 25.94 -1.62 12.27
N THR A 219 24.75 -1.15 12.68
CA THR A 219 24.29 -1.21 14.07
C THR A 219 23.44 -2.46 14.31
N PRO A 220 23.40 -2.98 15.56
CA PRO A 220 22.49 -4.07 15.92
C PRO A 220 21.02 -3.79 15.58
N GLU A 221 20.60 -2.52 15.68
CA GLU A 221 19.24 -2.09 15.33
C GLU A 221 18.98 -2.18 13.82
N GLY A 222 19.92 -1.71 12.99
CA GLY A 222 19.81 -1.83 11.53
C GLY A 222 19.73 -3.28 11.07
N TYR A 223 20.54 -4.17 11.68
CA TYR A 223 20.46 -5.61 11.41
C TYR A 223 19.11 -6.20 11.82
N ARG A 224 18.60 -5.83 13.00
CA ARG A 224 17.27 -6.27 13.45
C ARG A 224 16.17 -5.85 12.46
N LEU A 225 16.17 -4.59 12.03
CA LEU A 225 15.20 -4.08 11.06
C LEU A 225 15.31 -4.77 9.69
N ALA A 226 16.53 -5.07 9.22
CA ALA A 226 16.76 -5.82 8.00
C ALA A 226 16.22 -7.26 8.11
N ALA A 227 16.52 -7.97 9.21
CA ALA A 227 16.01 -9.32 9.47
C ALA A 227 14.48 -9.35 9.59
N ASP A 228 13.87 -8.39 10.28
CA ASP A 228 12.42 -8.25 10.39
C ASP A 228 11.78 -8.04 9.00
N THR A 229 12.40 -7.18 8.17
CA THR A 229 11.94 -6.92 6.79
C THR A 229 11.96 -8.19 5.94
N LEU A 230 13.06 -8.96 5.99
CA LEU A 230 13.17 -10.23 5.29
C LEU A 230 12.15 -11.26 5.84
N THR A 231 11.96 -11.31 7.16
CA THR A 231 11.02 -12.24 7.80
C THR A 231 9.59 -11.99 7.34
N ILE A 232 9.14 -10.75 7.40
CA ILE A 232 7.79 -10.36 7.01
C ILE A 232 7.60 -10.61 5.50
N GLY A 233 8.54 -10.14 4.70
CA GLY A 233 8.50 -10.26 3.24
C GLY A 233 8.47 -11.71 2.74
N LEU A 234 9.35 -12.56 3.25
CA LEU A 234 9.42 -13.97 2.85
C LEU A 234 8.22 -14.78 3.35
N SER A 235 7.56 -14.35 4.43
CA SER A 235 6.34 -15.01 4.92
C SER A 235 5.10 -14.72 4.07
N ALA A 236 5.06 -13.59 3.37
CA ALA A 236 3.97 -13.22 2.48
C ALA A 236 4.03 -13.94 1.11
N ALA A 237 5.21 -14.48 0.76
CA ALA A 237 5.46 -15.18 -0.50
C ALA A 237 5.24 -16.71 -0.44
N ASN A 238 4.73 -17.26 0.68
CA ASN A 238 4.50 -18.71 0.88
C ASN A 238 3.03 -19.06 1.15
#